data_AF-A0A1F8TAL5-F1
#
_entry.id   AF-A0A1F8TAL5-F1
#
_cell.length_a   1.000
_cell.length_b   1.000
_cell.length_c   1.000
_cell.angle_alpha   90.00
_cell.angle_beta   90.00
_cell.angle_gamma   90.00
#
_symmetry.space_group_name_H-M   'P 1'
#
loop_
_entity.id
_entity.type
_entity.pdbx_description
1 polymer ?
#
loop_
_entity_poly.entity_id
_entity_poly.type
_entity_poly.pdbx_seq_one_letter_code
_entity_poly.pdbx_strand_id
1 'polypeptide(L)'
;MPKIAQAGDRLVGLARFPGADTATVYEIASAYFDAKGMIVEYTVGITYPQDLVAGETGTFELLAIPAAYATYEVYPSCSMK
;
A
#
# COMPACT_ATOMS: atom_id res chain seq x y z
N MET A 1 10.82 -2.13 -7.59
CA MET A 1 9.80 -1.14 -7.17
C MET A 1 8.44 -1.70 -7.55
N PRO A 2 7.45 -1.72 -6.64
CA PRO A 2 6.08 -2.11 -6.98
C PRO A 2 5.59 -1.27 -8.16
N LYS A 3 4.91 -1.89 -9.12
CA LYS A 3 4.25 -1.15 -10.22
C LYS A 3 2.96 -0.58 -9.66
N ILE A 4 2.94 0.74 -9.48
CA ILE A 4 1.80 1.49 -8.96
C ILE A 4 1.31 2.37 -10.09
N ALA A 5 0.02 2.29 -10.40
CA ALA A 5 -0.64 3.07 -11.43
C ALA A 5 -1.79 3.87 -10.81
N GLN A 6 -2.06 5.04 -11.36
CA GLN A 6 -3.25 5.80 -11.01
C GLN A 6 -4.42 5.35 -11.88
N ALA A 7 -5.54 5.02 -11.24
CA ALA A 7 -6.80 4.65 -11.87
C ALA A 7 -7.92 5.55 -11.32
N GLY A 8 -8.13 6.71 -11.97
CA GLY A 8 -9.06 7.73 -11.50
C GLY A 8 -8.56 8.40 -10.21
N ASP A 9 -9.37 8.31 -9.16
CA ASP A 9 -9.08 8.78 -7.80
C ASP A 9 -8.40 7.71 -6.93
N ARG A 10 -7.87 6.64 -7.53
CA ARG A 10 -7.21 5.53 -6.82
C ARG A 10 -5.79 5.28 -7.30
N LEU A 11 -4.94 4.83 -6.39
CA LEU A 11 -3.67 4.18 -6.70
C LEU A 11 -3.88 2.66 -6.63
N VAL A 12 -3.61 1.97 -7.72
CA VAL A 12 -3.70 0.51 -7.82
C VAL A 12 -2.34 -0.07 -8.12
N GLY A 13 -2.05 -1.24 -7.59
CA GLY A 13 -0.77 -1.87 -7.89
C GLY A 13 -0.61 -3.26 -7.30
N LEU A 14 0.63 -3.73 -7.40
CA LEU A 14 1.07 -5.01 -6.89
C LEU A 14 2.13 -4.80 -5.80
N ALA A 15 1.91 -5.36 -4.62
CA ALA A 15 2.84 -5.28 -3.49
C ALA A 15 3.27 -6.68 -3.05
N ARG A 16 4.58 -6.86 -2.84
CA ARG A 16 5.13 -8.11 -2.32
C ARG A 16 4.94 -8.16 -0.81
N PHE A 17 4.37 -9.25 -0.30
CA PHE A 17 4.22 -9.47 1.12
C PHE A 17 5.59 -9.73 1.78
N PRO A 18 6.04 -8.88 2.72
CA PRO A 18 7.37 -8.99 3.32
C PRO A 18 7.42 -9.94 4.53
N GLY A 19 6.28 -10.47 4.98
CA GLY A 19 6.20 -11.34 6.15
C GLY A 19 6.94 -12.67 5.95
N ALA A 20 7.27 -13.32 7.07
CA ALA A 20 7.97 -14.60 7.09
C ALA A 20 7.03 -15.82 6.91
N ASP A 21 5.74 -15.63 7.19
CA ASP A 21 4.72 -16.70 7.22
C ASP A 21 3.53 -16.38 6.30
N THR A 22 2.40 -17.06 6.51
CA THR A 22 1.12 -16.74 5.85
C THR A 22 0.35 -15.73 6.69
N ALA A 23 -0.16 -14.68 6.06
CA ALA A 23 -1.02 -13.71 6.72
C ALA A 23 -2.22 -13.35 5.86
N THR A 24 -3.34 -13.02 6.51
CA THR A 24 -4.46 -12.37 5.84
C THR A 24 -4.17 -10.87 5.80
N VAL A 25 -4.00 -10.34 4.59
CA VAL A 25 -3.83 -8.91 4.35
C VAL A 25 -5.20 -8.32 4.00
N TYR A 26 -5.65 -7.35 4.79
CA TYR A 26 -6.96 -6.72 4.65
C TYR A 26 -6.87 -5.19 4.50
N GLU A 27 -5.71 -4.62 4.79
CA GLU A 27 -5.48 -3.17 4.75
C GLU A 27 -4.07 -2.85 4.25
N ILE A 28 -3.96 -1.70 3.61
CA ILE A 28 -2.69 -1.15 3.16
C ILE A 28 -2.66 0.34 3.47
N ALA A 29 -1.63 0.79 4.16
CA ALA A 29 -1.42 2.20 4.46
C ALA A 29 -0.44 2.83 3.47
N SER A 30 -0.58 4.11 3.19
CA SER A 30 0.40 4.90 2.45
C SER A 30 0.76 6.14 3.25
N ALA A 31 2.05 6.41 3.42
CA ALA A 31 2.56 7.68 3.93
C ALA A 31 3.01 8.55 2.76
N TYR A 32 2.64 9.82 2.78
CA TYR A 32 3.03 10.80 1.77
C TYR A 32 4.07 11.75 2.35
N PHE A 33 5.10 12.04 1.56
CA PHE A 33 6.21 12.87 1.98
C PHE A 33 6.29 14.13 1.13
N ASP A 34 6.64 15.24 1.78
CA ASP A 34 7.01 16.47 1.07
C ASP A 34 8.41 16.36 0.44
N ALA A 35 8.81 17.41 -0.29
CA ALA A 35 10.13 17.48 -0.92
C ALA A 35 11.31 17.48 0.09
N LYS A 36 11.05 17.64 1.39
CA LYS A 36 12.04 17.59 2.47
C LYS A 36 12.08 16.21 3.14
N GLY A 37 11.25 15.26 2.70
CA GLY A 37 11.16 13.92 3.28
C GLY A 37 10.36 13.87 4.59
N MET A 38 9.55 14.88 4.88
CA MET A 38 8.67 14.87 6.06
C MET A 38 7.31 14.28 5.70
N ILE A 39 6.77 13.44 6.58
CA ILE A 39 5.40 12.93 6.42
C ILE A 39 4.42 14.10 6.53
N VAL A 40 3.58 14.26 5.52
CA VAL A 40 2.53 15.30 5.48
C VAL A 40 1.13 14.71 5.56
N GLU A 41 0.97 13.44 5.18
CA GLU A 41 -0.32 12.78 5.15
C GLU A 41 -0.17 11.25 5.25
N TYR A 42 -1.20 10.59 5.76
CA TYR A 42 -1.31 9.13 5.75
C TYR A 42 -2.70 8.72 5.25
N THR A 43 -2.76 7.67 4.45
CA THR A 43 -4.02 7.05 4.01
C THR A 43 -4.01 5.58 4.34
N VAL A 44 -5.20 5.02 4.54
CA VAL A 44 -5.42 3.57 4.62
C VAL A 44 -6.41 3.21 3.52
N GLY A 45 -5.99 2.30 2.64
CA GLY A 45 -6.83 1.63 1.67
C GLY A 45 -7.28 0.29 2.22
N ILE A 46 -8.55 -0.02 1.98
CA ILE A 46 -9.12 -1.33 2.27
C ILE A 46 -8.77 -2.22 1.08
N THR A 47 -8.00 -3.29 1.30
CA THR A 47 -7.82 -4.32 0.28
C THR A 47 -8.97 -5.32 0.38
N TYR A 48 -9.32 -5.97 -0.73
CA TYR A 48 -10.06 -7.23 -0.60
C TYR A 48 -9.22 -8.17 0.27
N PRO A 49 -9.77 -8.77 1.34
CA PRO A 49 -9.02 -9.71 2.17
C PRO A 49 -8.42 -10.82 1.32
N GLN A 50 -7.11 -11.00 1.42
CA GLN A 50 -6.38 -12.03 0.69
C GLN A 50 -5.35 -12.68 1.60
N ASP A 51 -5.25 -14.00 1.53
CA ASP A 51 -4.20 -14.75 2.20
C ASP A 51 -2.95 -14.71 1.30
N LEU A 52 -1.83 -14.21 1.82
CA LEU A 52 -0.54 -14.18 1.13
C LEU A 52 0.48 -14.95 1.95
N VAL A 53 1.25 -15.81 1.27
CA VAL A 53 2.45 -16.42 1.86
C VAL A 53 3.68 -15.53 1.65
N ALA A 54 4.74 -15.78 2.42
CA ALA A 54 5.99 -15.04 2.35
C ALA A 54 6.50 -14.86 0.91
N GLY A 55 6.64 -13.60 0.50
CA GLY A 55 7.15 -13.24 -0.82
C GLY A 55 6.15 -13.30 -1.98
N GLU A 56 4.89 -13.71 -1.75
CA GLU A 56 3.81 -13.55 -2.73
C GLU A 56 3.49 -12.08 -2.98
N THR A 57 2.81 -11.83 -4.11
CA THR A 57 2.40 -10.50 -4.51
C THR A 57 0.88 -10.42 -4.55
N GLY A 58 0.32 -9.46 -3.82
CA GLY A 58 -1.10 -9.18 -3.79
C GLY A 58 -1.44 -7.89 -4.54
N THR A 59 -2.68 -7.81 -5.03
CA THR A 59 -3.23 -6.57 -5.57
C THR A 59 -3.61 -5.64 -4.42
N PHE A 60 -3.36 -4.34 -4.59
CA PHE A 60 -3.78 -3.32 -3.65
C PHE A 60 -4.48 -2.17 -4.36
N GLU A 61 -5.36 -1.49 -3.60
CA GLU A 61 -6.06 -0.28 -3.99
C GLU A 61 -6.04 0.71 -2.83
N LEU A 62 -5.67 1.95 -3.12
CA LEU A 62 -5.62 3.08 -2.19
C LEU A 62 -6.40 4.23 -2.80
N LEU A 63 -7.13 5.00 -1.99
CA LEU A 63 -7.65 6.29 -2.45
C LEU A 63 -6.46 7.23 -2.70
N ALA A 64 -6.34 7.72 -3.94
CA ALA A 64 -5.33 8.67 -4.34
C ALA A 64 -5.74 10.07 -3.85
N ILE A 65 -4.96 10.63 -2.95
CA ILE A 65 -5.10 12.04 -2.56
C ILE A 65 -4.34 12.91 -3.57
N PRO A 66 -4.88 14.08 -3.98
CA PRO A 66 -4.36 14.88 -5.09
C PRO A 66 -2.85 15.11 -5.10
N ALA A 67 -2.31 15.20 -6.32
CA ALA A 67 -0.91 15.11 -6.74
C ALA A 67 0.05 16.23 -6.24
N ALA A 68 -0.26 16.93 -5.15
CA ALA A 68 0.61 17.96 -4.60
C ALA A 68 1.84 17.39 -3.86
N TYR A 69 1.93 16.07 -3.67
CA TYR A 69 2.97 15.42 -2.86
C TYR A 69 4.01 14.70 -3.72
N ALA A 70 5.28 14.87 -3.35
CA ALA A 70 6.43 14.53 -4.18
C ALA A 70 6.73 13.02 -4.23
N THR A 71 6.46 12.29 -3.14
CA THR A 71 6.72 10.85 -3.01
C THR A 71 5.76 10.19 -2.00
N TYR A 72 5.62 8.87 -2.08
CA TYR A 72 4.82 8.08 -1.14
C TYR A 72 5.47 6.71 -0.85
N GLU A 73 5.23 6.18 0.35
CA GLU A 73 5.64 4.83 0.79
C GLU A 73 4.41 4.04 1.22
N VAL A 74 4.41 2.73 0.98
CA VAL A 74 3.25 1.85 1.19
C VAL A 74 3.58 0.76 2.21
N TYR A 75 2.73 0.60 3.23
CA TYR A 75 2.88 -0.29 4.36
C TYR A 75 1.68 -1.25 4.48
N PRO A 76 1.85 -2.58 4.43
CA PRO A 76 0.74 -3.51 4.61
C PRO A 76 0.36 -3.65 6.10
N SER A 77 -0.94 -3.66 6.41
CA SER A 77 -1.48 -4.11 7.70
C SER A 77 -1.95 -5.56 7.55
N CYS A 78 -1.49 -6.45 8.45
CA CYS A 78 -1.78 -7.88 8.36
C CYS A 78 -2.07 -8.49 9.73
N SER A 79 -2.93 -9.51 9.76
CA SER A 79 -3.07 -10.41 10.91
C SER A 79 -2.31 -11.69 10.61
N MET A 80 -1.37 -12.04 11.48
CA MET A 80 -0.70 -13.34 11.42
C MET A 80 -1.73 -14.43 11.78
N LYS A 81 -1.62 -15.59 11.12
CA LYS A 81 -2.32 -16.80 11.54
C LYS A 81 -1.51 -17.56 12.58
#